data_AF-A0A0K0EAQ7-F1
#
_entry.id   AF-A0A0K0EAQ7-F1
#
_cell.length_a   1.000
_cell.length_b   1.000
_cell.length_c   1.000
_cell.angle_alpha   90.00
_cell.angle_beta   90.00
_cell.angle_gamma   90.00
#
_symmetry.space_group_name_H-M   'P 1'
#
loop_
_entity.id
_entity.type
_entity.pdbx_description
1 polymer ?
#
loop_
_entity_poly.entity_id
_entity_poly.type
_entity_poly.pdbx_seq_one_letter_code
_entity_poly.pdbx_strand_id
1 'polypeptide(L)'
;MALNLRQQFATDKAIAHKFMELEIGDKVQAEYIWIDGTGEFLRCKTRTLDFEPKHPDELPIWNFDGSSTGQASGKDSDVFLKPVAIFKDPFRLGKNKLVLCETYNNKMQPTASNHRAKCAQTMKKAADLKPWFGMEQEYTLLDVDRHPFGWPKNGFPGPQGPYYCGVGTNKVYGRDIVEAHYRACLYAGINISGTNAEVMPGQWEFQVGPCEGISMGDELWMARFILHKVAEEFGVVASLDPKPIKGDWNGAGCHTNFSTEKMRIDGGYQEIVSAIDKLSKAHREHIAYYDPSGGIDNERRLTGHHETASISEFSYGVASRGASIRIPRQTEVDQKGYFEDRRPSSNCDPYSVTDAIVRTCCLDVKKLSKVYTPLRAQAVRDAIKEQQEKIDE
;
A
#
# COMPACT_ATOMS: atom_id res chain seq x y z
N MET A 1 -38.23 -7.10 -8.63
CA MET A 1 -36.78 -7.37 -8.65
C MET A 1 -36.25 -7.16 -7.25
N ALA A 2 -35.50 -8.10 -6.69
CA ALA A 2 -34.74 -7.83 -5.47
C ALA A 2 -33.77 -6.67 -5.78
N LEU A 3 -33.83 -5.60 -4.99
CA LEU A 3 -32.83 -4.53 -5.07
C LEU A 3 -31.45 -5.16 -4.85
N ASN A 4 -30.43 -4.69 -5.56
CA ASN A 4 -29.08 -5.13 -5.24
C ASN A 4 -28.74 -4.70 -3.79
N LEU A 5 -27.84 -5.43 -3.13
CA LEU A 5 -27.49 -5.17 -1.73
C LEU A 5 -27.11 -3.71 -1.47
N ARG A 6 -26.42 -3.08 -2.44
CA ARG A 6 -26.06 -1.65 -2.38
C ARG A 6 -27.27 -0.73 -2.25
N GLN A 7 -28.32 -0.97 -3.04
CA GLN A 7 -29.57 -0.21 -2.98
C GLN A 7 -30.37 -0.52 -1.73
N GLN A 8 -30.35 -1.77 -1.26
CA GLN A 8 -31.10 -2.18 -0.08
C GLN A 8 -30.59 -1.50 1.21
N PHE A 9 -29.28 -1.29 1.32
CA PHE A 9 -28.65 -0.68 2.49
C PHE A 9 -28.18 0.77 2.26
N ALA A 10 -28.56 1.38 1.13
CA ALA A 10 -28.19 2.76 0.84
C ALA A 10 -28.88 3.71 1.82
N THR A 11 -28.07 4.53 2.50
CA THR A 11 -28.56 5.68 3.27
C THR A 11 -28.73 6.89 2.36
N ASP A 12 -29.65 7.79 2.70
CA ASP A 12 -29.82 9.05 1.99
C ASP A 12 -28.64 10.00 2.30
N LYS A 13 -27.76 10.17 1.30
CA LYS A 13 -26.56 10.99 1.42
C LYS A 13 -26.88 12.49 1.54
N ALA A 14 -28.01 12.96 1.01
CA ALA A 14 -28.41 14.36 1.15
C ALA A 14 -28.85 14.67 2.58
N ILE A 15 -29.55 13.73 3.23
CA ILE A 15 -29.90 13.84 4.66
C ILE A 15 -28.63 13.88 5.52
N ALA A 16 -27.65 13.02 5.25
CA ALA A 16 -26.38 13.06 5.97
C ALA A 16 -25.63 14.38 5.76
N HIS A 17 -25.57 14.89 4.52
CA HIS A 17 -24.87 16.13 4.17
C HIS A 17 -25.40 17.34 4.95
N LYS A 18 -26.72 17.43 5.16
CA LYS A 18 -27.34 18.48 5.97
C LYS A 18 -26.69 18.63 7.36
N PHE A 19 -26.30 17.53 8.00
CA PHE A 19 -25.65 17.58 9.31
C PHE A 19 -24.17 17.91 9.23
N MET A 20 -23.51 17.58 8.12
CA MET A 20 -22.10 17.92 7.88
C MET A 20 -21.87 19.41 7.64
N GLU A 21 -22.91 20.15 7.24
CA GLU A 21 -22.87 21.61 7.06
C GLU A 21 -23.00 22.41 8.37
N LEU A 22 -23.32 21.76 9.49
CA LEU A 22 -23.46 22.44 10.78
C LEU A 22 -22.11 22.99 11.25
N GLU A 23 -22.11 24.24 11.71
CA GLU A 23 -20.92 24.83 12.35
C GLU A 23 -20.64 24.15 13.70
N ILE A 24 -19.45 23.57 13.85
CA ILE A 24 -19.03 22.84 15.07
C ILE A 24 -18.24 23.71 16.06
N GLY A 25 -18.11 25.01 15.79
CA GLY A 25 -17.38 25.97 16.62
C GLY A 25 -15.87 25.72 16.64
N ASP A 26 -15.26 25.86 17.82
CA ASP A 26 -13.80 25.72 18.00
C ASP A 26 -13.30 24.30 18.27
N LYS A 27 -14.22 23.34 18.42
CA LYS A 27 -13.84 21.94 18.62
C LYS A 27 -13.28 21.36 17.32
N VAL A 28 -12.36 20.41 17.47
CA VAL A 28 -11.73 19.72 16.34
C VAL A 28 -11.96 18.22 16.47
N GLN A 29 -12.36 17.58 15.37
CA GLN A 29 -12.42 16.13 15.28
C GLN A 29 -11.08 15.60 14.75
N ALA A 30 -10.45 14.72 15.51
CA ALA A 30 -9.23 14.03 15.13
C ALA A 30 -9.51 12.53 15.01
N GLU A 31 -9.47 12.03 13.78
CA GLU A 31 -9.61 10.60 13.49
C GLU A 31 -8.24 9.96 13.52
N TYR A 32 -8.05 9.00 14.41
CA TYR A 32 -6.81 8.25 14.56
C TYR A 32 -6.89 7.00 13.69
N ILE A 33 -5.87 6.79 12.85
CA ILE A 33 -5.78 5.73 11.85
C ILE A 33 -4.61 4.79 12.17
N TRP A 34 -4.96 3.52 12.18
CA TRP A 34 -4.25 2.31 12.50
C TRP A 34 -3.93 1.26 11.46
N ILE A 35 -2.79 0.57 11.49
CA ILE A 35 -2.67 -0.75 10.84
C ILE A 35 -3.00 -1.85 11.87
N ASP A 36 -3.86 -2.79 11.51
CA ASP A 36 -4.26 -3.87 12.42
C ASP A 36 -3.25 -5.04 12.49
N GLY A 37 -3.63 -6.13 13.15
CA GLY A 37 -2.78 -7.30 13.36
C GLY A 37 -2.46 -8.09 12.09
N THR A 38 -3.21 -7.92 10.99
CA THR A 38 -2.88 -8.58 9.72
C THR A 38 -1.72 -7.89 9.02
N GLY A 39 -1.47 -6.61 9.32
CA GLY A 39 -0.50 -5.78 8.59
C GLY A 39 -1.04 -5.25 7.25
N GLU A 40 -2.32 -5.50 6.94
CA GLU A 40 -2.96 -5.12 5.68
C GLU A 40 -4.06 -4.09 5.85
N PHE A 41 -4.89 -4.27 6.88
CA PHE A 41 -6.12 -3.49 7.01
C PHE A 41 -5.95 -2.29 7.93
N LEU A 42 -6.64 -1.22 7.55
CA LEU A 42 -6.68 0.01 8.31
C LEU A 42 -7.88 0.03 9.26
N ARG A 43 -7.68 0.58 10.45
CA ARG A 43 -8.73 0.82 11.46
C ARG A 43 -8.74 2.30 11.81
N CYS A 44 -9.89 2.82 12.26
CA CYS A 44 -9.96 4.20 12.70
C CYS A 44 -10.97 4.42 13.81
N LYS A 45 -10.80 5.52 14.55
CA LYS A 45 -11.80 6.08 15.46
C LYS A 45 -11.52 7.56 15.73
N THR A 46 -12.53 8.30 16.16
CA THR A 46 -12.46 9.76 16.27
C THR A 46 -12.60 10.23 17.72
N ARG A 47 -11.79 11.22 18.11
CA ARG A 47 -11.96 12.02 19.35
C ARG A 47 -12.17 13.49 19.04
N THR A 48 -12.76 14.18 20.00
CA THR A 48 -12.84 15.64 20.02
C THR A 48 -11.61 16.23 20.74
N LEU A 49 -11.08 17.32 20.19
CA LEU A 49 -10.01 18.13 20.76
C LEU A 49 -10.50 19.57 20.97
N ASP A 50 -9.89 20.24 21.94
CA ASP A 50 -10.17 21.64 22.28
C ASP A 50 -9.26 22.64 21.54
N PHE A 51 -8.41 22.15 20.65
CA PHE A 51 -7.45 22.92 19.87
C PHE A 51 -7.23 22.26 18.50
N GLU A 52 -6.71 23.02 17.53
CA GLU A 52 -6.28 22.50 16.24
C GLU A 52 -4.80 22.10 16.28
N PRO A 53 -4.46 20.80 16.29
CA PRO A 53 -3.08 20.35 16.40
C PRO A 53 -2.29 20.69 15.12
N LYS A 54 -1.03 21.11 15.28
CA LYS A 54 -0.12 21.41 14.15
C LYS A 54 0.96 20.35 13.98
N HIS A 55 1.43 19.74 15.06
CA HIS A 55 2.40 18.66 15.04
C HIS A 55 1.87 17.37 15.71
N PRO A 56 2.29 16.17 15.25
CA PRO A 56 1.89 14.90 15.86
C PRO A 56 2.14 14.83 17.37
N ASP A 57 3.21 15.47 17.86
CA ASP A 57 3.58 15.43 19.28
C ASP A 57 2.65 16.27 20.19
N GLU A 58 1.79 17.13 19.62
CA GLU A 58 0.74 17.84 20.36
C GLU A 58 -0.47 16.93 20.63
N LEU A 59 -0.61 15.84 19.88
CA LEU A 59 -1.75 14.94 19.98
C LEU A 59 -1.54 13.94 21.13
N PRO A 60 -2.59 13.68 21.94
CA PRO A 60 -2.48 12.72 23.02
C PRO A 60 -2.30 11.30 22.48
N ILE A 61 -1.46 10.52 23.16
CA ILE A 61 -1.48 9.05 23.02
C ILE A 61 -2.90 8.57 23.37
N TRP A 62 -3.38 7.62 22.60
CA TRP A 62 -4.66 6.97 22.84
C TRP A 62 -4.49 5.46 22.94
N ASN A 63 -5.57 4.72 23.06
CA ASN A 63 -5.57 3.27 23.15
C ASN A 63 -6.77 2.70 22.42
N PHE A 64 -6.78 1.40 22.15
CA PHE A 64 -7.93 0.64 21.64
C PHE A 64 -7.84 -0.80 22.12
N ASP A 65 -8.92 -1.55 21.90
CA ASP A 65 -8.97 -2.99 22.16
C ASP A 65 -8.26 -3.77 21.05
N GLY A 66 -7.01 -4.16 21.31
CA GLY A 66 -6.18 -4.95 20.41
C GLY A 66 -6.64 -6.40 20.24
N SER A 67 -7.48 -6.93 21.12
CA SER A 67 -8.04 -8.28 20.94
C SER A 67 -9.04 -8.32 19.78
N SER A 68 -9.72 -7.20 19.53
CA SER A 68 -10.64 -7.01 18.39
C SER A 68 -9.93 -6.73 17.06
N THR A 69 -8.60 -6.67 17.05
CA THR A 69 -7.79 -6.38 15.85
C THR A 69 -6.62 -7.35 15.65
N GLY A 70 -6.55 -8.43 16.42
CA GLY A 70 -5.48 -9.43 16.32
C GLY A 70 -4.10 -8.96 16.81
N GLN A 71 -4.06 -7.95 17.69
CA GLN A 71 -2.81 -7.35 18.20
C GLN A 71 -2.56 -7.62 19.70
N ALA A 72 -3.56 -8.13 20.43
CA ALA A 72 -3.46 -8.42 21.84
C ALA A 72 -4.38 -9.58 22.24
N SER A 73 -4.19 -10.13 23.44
CA SER A 73 -5.07 -11.16 23.99
C SER A 73 -6.22 -10.54 24.76
N GLY A 74 -7.35 -11.22 24.90
CA GLY A 74 -8.49 -10.70 25.68
C GLY A 74 -8.21 -10.47 27.18
N LYS A 75 -7.15 -11.06 27.75
CA LYS A 75 -6.76 -10.85 29.16
C LYS A 75 -5.93 -9.58 29.38
N ASP A 76 -5.36 -9.04 28.31
CA ASP A 76 -4.40 -7.94 28.31
C ASP A 76 -4.47 -7.27 26.95
N SER A 77 -5.57 -6.53 26.74
CA SER A 77 -6.07 -6.16 25.41
C SER A 77 -5.70 -4.76 24.97
N ASP A 78 -5.32 -3.87 25.89
CA ASP A 78 -5.04 -2.48 25.55
C ASP A 78 -3.77 -2.35 24.69
N VAL A 79 -3.95 -1.72 23.53
CA VAL A 79 -2.86 -1.34 22.62
C VAL A 79 -2.87 0.17 22.46
N PHE A 80 -1.71 0.80 22.61
CA PHE A 80 -1.54 2.24 22.50
C PHE A 80 -1.39 2.70 21.06
N LEU A 81 -1.96 3.87 20.78
CA LEU A 81 -1.85 4.62 19.52
C LEU A 81 -0.96 5.83 19.76
N LYS A 82 0.22 5.84 19.16
CA LYS A 82 1.13 6.98 19.17
C LYS A 82 0.99 7.74 17.84
N PRO A 83 0.53 9.00 17.84
CA PRO A 83 0.47 9.83 16.64
C PRO A 83 1.85 9.97 15.99
N VAL A 84 1.90 9.92 14.66
CA VAL A 84 3.16 10.02 13.90
C VAL A 84 3.10 10.91 12.66
N ALA A 85 1.91 11.12 12.08
CA ALA A 85 1.69 12.07 11.01
C ALA A 85 0.26 12.64 11.08
N ILE A 86 0.09 13.89 10.63
CA ILE A 86 -1.18 14.61 10.61
C ILE A 86 -1.48 15.06 9.19
N PHE A 87 -2.73 14.87 8.77
CA PHE A 87 -3.26 15.30 7.47
C PHE A 87 -4.56 16.07 7.68
N LYS A 88 -4.94 16.91 6.73
CA LYS A 88 -6.28 17.53 6.73
C LYS A 88 -7.32 16.46 6.43
N ASP A 89 -8.46 16.51 7.11
CA ASP A 89 -9.56 15.57 6.88
C ASP A 89 -10.42 16.02 5.68
N PRO A 90 -10.38 15.30 4.53
CA PRO A 90 -11.16 15.67 3.34
C PRO A 90 -12.65 15.32 3.46
N PHE A 91 -13.05 14.54 4.49
CA PHE A 91 -14.43 14.12 4.71
C PHE A 91 -15.17 15.05 5.67
N ARG A 92 -14.47 15.55 6.69
CA ARG A 92 -15.02 16.49 7.69
C ARG A 92 -14.65 17.95 7.45
N LEU A 93 -13.65 18.21 6.60
CA LEU A 93 -13.18 19.55 6.21
C LEU A 93 -12.73 20.43 7.41
N GLY A 94 -12.41 21.69 7.12
CA GLY A 94 -12.10 22.70 8.13
C GLY A 94 -10.87 22.37 8.98
N LYS A 95 -10.99 22.51 10.30
CA LYS A 95 -9.91 22.28 11.28
C LYS A 95 -9.66 20.79 11.55
N ASN A 96 -10.54 19.90 11.08
CA ASN A 96 -10.52 18.47 11.38
C ASN A 96 -9.30 17.75 10.76
N LYS A 97 -8.85 16.68 11.42
CA LYS A 97 -7.58 16.01 11.12
C LYS A 97 -7.75 14.50 10.97
N LEU A 98 -6.99 13.95 10.03
CA LEU A 98 -6.62 12.54 10.02
C LEU A 98 -5.25 12.40 10.70
N VAL A 99 -5.09 11.40 11.56
CA VAL A 99 -3.91 11.18 12.39
C VAL A 99 -3.41 9.75 12.20
N LEU A 100 -2.33 9.57 11.44
CA LEU A 100 -1.69 8.26 11.34
C LEU A 100 -0.99 7.93 12.67
N CYS A 101 -1.16 6.70 13.14
CA CYS A 101 -0.63 6.23 14.41
C CYS A 101 0.23 4.96 14.27
N GLU A 102 1.27 4.88 15.08
CA GLU A 102 1.95 3.63 15.41
C GLU A 102 1.22 2.90 16.54
N THR A 103 1.29 1.57 16.53
CA THR A 103 0.70 0.71 17.56
C THR A 103 1.77 0.15 18.49
N TYR A 104 1.52 0.26 19.80
CA TYR A 104 2.42 -0.20 20.87
C TYR A 104 1.65 -1.07 21.87
N ASN A 105 2.25 -2.16 22.33
CA ASN A 105 1.66 -3.02 23.35
C ASN A 105 1.66 -2.35 24.74
N ASN A 106 1.10 -3.03 25.73
CA ASN A 106 1.04 -2.58 27.12
C ASN A 106 2.42 -2.30 27.79
N LYS A 107 3.51 -2.79 27.21
CA LYS A 107 4.91 -2.53 27.63
C LYS A 107 5.56 -1.40 26.82
N MET A 108 4.78 -0.65 26.04
CA MET A 108 5.25 0.39 25.12
C MET A 108 6.30 -0.11 24.12
N GLN A 109 6.17 -1.38 23.70
CA GLN A 109 6.98 -1.95 22.63
C GLN A 109 6.15 -1.97 21.33
N PRO A 110 6.76 -1.73 20.15
CA PRO A 110 6.06 -1.83 18.88
C PRO A 110 5.34 -3.19 18.74
N THR A 111 4.09 -3.18 18.27
CA THR A 111 3.37 -4.42 17.96
C THR A 111 4.00 -5.14 16.76
N ALA A 112 3.64 -6.41 16.53
CA ALA A 112 4.21 -7.20 15.43
C ALA A 112 4.02 -6.57 14.04
N SER A 113 2.85 -5.94 13.79
CA SER A 113 2.55 -5.22 12.55
C SER A 113 3.07 -3.78 12.49
N ASN A 114 3.71 -3.26 13.56
CA ASN A 114 4.30 -1.92 13.57
C ASN A 114 5.69 -1.94 12.90
N HIS A 115 5.70 -2.10 11.58
CA HIS A 115 6.93 -2.05 10.79
C HIS A 115 7.48 -0.63 10.63
N ARG A 116 6.63 0.40 10.82
CA ARG A 116 7.04 1.82 10.77
C ARG A 116 8.16 2.13 11.75
N ALA A 117 8.05 1.67 13.00
CA ALA A 117 9.06 1.94 14.03
C ALA A 117 10.46 1.46 13.62
N LYS A 118 10.56 0.29 12.96
CA LYS A 118 11.82 -0.24 12.42
C LYS A 118 12.27 0.54 11.18
N CYS A 119 11.36 0.79 10.24
CA CYS A 119 11.66 1.55 9.02
C CYS A 119 12.19 2.95 9.35
N ALA A 120 11.59 3.66 10.31
CA ALA A 120 12.03 4.97 10.75
C ALA A 120 13.49 4.98 11.25
N GLN A 121 13.92 3.93 11.96
CA GLN A 121 15.32 3.78 12.39
C GLN A 121 16.26 3.57 11.20
N THR A 122 15.86 2.77 10.21
CA THR A 122 16.61 2.57 8.97
C THR A 122 16.74 3.86 8.18
N MET A 123 15.63 4.59 7.99
CA MET A 123 15.63 5.87 7.26
C MET A 123 16.51 6.91 7.95
N LYS A 124 16.51 6.95 9.29
CA LYS A 124 17.43 7.82 10.06
C LYS A 124 18.90 7.49 9.81
N LYS A 125 19.25 6.21 9.67
CA LYS A 125 20.64 5.78 9.38
C LYS A 125 21.10 6.12 7.96
N ALA A 126 20.17 6.31 7.04
CA ALA A 126 20.44 6.64 5.64
C ALA A 126 20.05 8.09 5.28
N ALA A 127 19.83 8.95 6.28
CA ALA A 127 19.29 10.29 6.07
C ALA A 127 20.22 11.19 5.23
N ASP A 128 21.54 11.00 5.36
CA ASP A 128 22.56 11.69 4.56
C ASP A 128 22.48 11.37 3.06
N LEU A 129 21.89 10.22 2.70
CA LEU A 129 21.74 9.79 1.31
C LEU A 129 20.47 10.32 0.64
N LYS A 130 19.57 10.97 1.40
CA LYS A 130 18.27 11.52 0.96
C LYS A 130 17.49 10.55 0.06
N PRO A 131 17.12 9.36 0.59
CA PRO A 131 16.40 8.34 -0.18
C PRO A 131 15.00 8.84 -0.55
N TRP A 132 14.72 8.92 -1.85
CA TRP A 132 13.41 9.26 -2.38
C TRP A 132 12.72 8.03 -2.96
N PHE A 133 11.41 7.96 -2.71
CA PHE A 133 10.54 6.91 -3.20
C PHE A 133 9.36 7.50 -3.96
N GLY A 134 8.88 6.78 -4.97
CA GLY A 134 7.55 7.00 -5.55
C GLY A 134 6.86 5.65 -5.74
N MET A 135 5.67 5.48 -5.19
CA MET A 135 4.96 4.20 -5.25
C MET A 135 3.70 4.30 -6.11
N GLU A 136 3.58 3.36 -7.04
CA GLU A 136 2.50 3.20 -8.01
C GLU A 136 1.48 2.20 -7.46
N GLN A 137 0.47 2.66 -6.74
CA GLN A 137 -0.53 1.78 -6.12
C GLN A 137 -1.60 1.40 -7.13
N GLU A 138 -1.55 0.16 -7.60
CA GLU A 138 -2.64 -0.44 -8.36
C GLU A 138 -3.69 -1.04 -7.40
N TYR A 139 -4.97 -0.97 -7.79
CA TYR A 139 -6.09 -1.53 -7.03
C TYR A 139 -7.25 -1.86 -7.95
N THR A 140 -8.13 -2.78 -7.53
CA THR A 140 -9.33 -3.14 -8.30
C THR A 140 -10.59 -2.79 -7.54
N LEU A 141 -11.51 -2.11 -8.21
CA LEU A 141 -12.84 -1.85 -7.68
C LEU A 141 -13.71 -3.10 -7.81
N LEU A 142 -14.29 -3.52 -6.69
CA LEU A 142 -15.23 -4.64 -6.60
C LEU A 142 -16.59 -4.13 -6.13
N ASP A 143 -17.65 -4.78 -6.57
CA ASP A 143 -18.98 -4.67 -5.99
C ASP A 143 -19.02 -5.42 -4.64
N VAL A 144 -20.09 -5.22 -3.86
CA VAL A 144 -20.23 -5.79 -2.51
C VAL A 144 -20.26 -7.32 -2.48
N ASP A 145 -20.57 -7.96 -3.62
CA ASP A 145 -20.49 -9.41 -3.82
C ASP A 145 -19.06 -9.90 -4.17
N ARG A 146 -18.08 -8.99 -4.16
CA ARG A 146 -16.67 -9.18 -4.55
C ARG A 146 -16.45 -9.46 -6.04
N HIS A 147 -17.46 -9.32 -6.88
CA HIS A 147 -17.29 -9.33 -8.33
C HIS A 147 -16.74 -7.98 -8.80
N PRO A 148 -15.87 -7.90 -9.84
CA PRO A 148 -15.35 -6.62 -10.29
C PRO A 148 -16.44 -5.62 -10.68
N PHE A 149 -16.25 -4.37 -10.25
CA PHE A 149 -17.23 -3.31 -10.43
C PHE A 149 -17.41 -2.98 -11.91
N GLY A 150 -18.67 -2.94 -12.37
CA GLY A 150 -19.03 -2.67 -13.77
C GLY A 150 -18.96 -3.90 -14.70
N TRP A 151 -18.55 -5.07 -14.21
CA TRP A 151 -18.56 -6.29 -15.03
C TRP A 151 -19.97 -6.86 -15.19
N PRO A 152 -20.24 -7.60 -16.29
CA PRO A 152 -21.49 -8.33 -16.45
C PRO A 152 -21.69 -9.31 -15.28
N LYS A 153 -22.87 -9.31 -14.65
CA LYS A 153 -23.16 -10.23 -13.55
C LYS A 153 -23.00 -11.68 -14.00
N ASN A 154 -22.20 -12.45 -13.25
CA ASN A 154 -21.81 -13.82 -13.57
C ASN A 154 -21.10 -13.98 -14.93
N GLY A 155 -20.43 -12.94 -15.41
CA GLY A 155 -19.75 -12.95 -16.71
C GLY A 155 -18.44 -12.17 -16.70
N PHE A 156 -17.95 -11.93 -17.91
CA PHE A 156 -16.70 -11.22 -18.17
C PHE A 156 -16.96 -10.11 -19.21
N PRO A 157 -16.25 -8.98 -19.14
CA PRO A 157 -16.25 -8.00 -20.21
C PRO A 157 -15.46 -8.54 -21.42
N GLY A 158 -15.33 -7.73 -22.47
CA GLY A 158 -14.44 -8.05 -23.58
C GLY A 158 -12.97 -8.20 -23.14
N PRO A 159 -12.10 -8.77 -24.00
CA PRO A 159 -10.69 -8.97 -23.66
C PRO A 159 -9.98 -7.64 -23.34
N GLN A 160 -8.88 -7.74 -22.57
CA GLN A 160 -8.03 -6.60 -22.23
C GLN A 160 -7.47 -5.90 -23.47
N GLY A 161 -7.20 -4.59 -23.37
CA GLY A 161 -6.74 -3.76 -24.48
C GLY A 161 -7.35 -2.36 -24.48
N PRO A 162 -8.68 -2.20 -24.57
CA PRO A 162 -9.30 -0.88 -24.68
C PRO A 162 -9.42 -0.11 -23.36
N TYR A 163 -9.06 -0.73 -22.23
CA TYR A 163 -9.32 -0.20 -20.88
C TYR A 163 -8.18 0.69 -20.35
N TYR A 164 -6.92 0.32 -20.60
CA TYR A 164 -5.76 1.08 -20.16
C TYR A 164 -5.81 2.51 -20.69
N CYS A 165 -5.77 3.49 -19.78
CA CYS A 165 -5.94 4.91 -20.09
C CYS A 165 -7.19 5.22 -20.96
N GLY A 166 -8.23 4.40 -20.85
CA GLY A 166 -9.45 4.52 -21.64
C GLY A 166 -10.28 5.76 -21.31
N VAL A 167 -11.21 6.09 -22.21
CA VAL A 167 -12.25 7.10 -22.01
C VAL A 167 -13.55 6.66 -22.69
N GLY A 168 -14.67 6.83 -21.98
CA GLY A 168 -16.00 6.41 -22.42
C GLY A 168 -16.59 5.31 -21.53
N THR A 169 -17.92 5.27 -21.47
CA THR A 169 -18.70 4.40 -20.55
C THR A 169 -18.42 2.92 -20.73
N ASN A 170 -18.04 2.47 -21.94
CA ASN A 170 -17.75 1.08 -22.24
C ASN A 170 -16.26 0.69 -22.03
N LYS A 171 -15.43 1.60 -21.52
CA LYS A 171 -14.00 1.36 -21.30
C LYS A 171 -13.56 1.58 -19.86
N VAL A 172 -14.30 2.39 -19.10
CA VAL A 172 -13.86 2.86 -17.79
C VAL A 172 -14.97 2.74 -16.77
N TYR A 173 -14.68 2.07 -15.66
CA TYR A 173 -15.65 1.78 -14.61
C TYR A 173 -15.19 2.40 -13.29
N GLY A 174 -16.01 3.28 -12.72
CA GLY A 174 -15.74 3.88 -11.39
C GLY A 174 -14.82 5.10 -11.38
N ARG A 175 -14.74 5.86 -12.48
CA ARG A 175 -13.92 7.09 -12.54
C ARG A 175 -14.25 8.09 -11.43
N ASP A 176 -15.52 8.20 -11.03
CA ASP A 176 -15.93 9.12 -9.97
C ASP A 176 -15.20 8.88 -8.64
N ILE A 177 -14.92 7.61 -8.31
CA ILE A 177 -14.16 7.23 -7.12
C ILE A 177 -12.71 7.70 -7.23
N VAL A 178 -12.11 7.56 -8.41
CA VAL A 178 -10.72 7.95 -8.69
C VAL A 178 -10.57 9.47 -8.62
N GLU A 179 -11.48 10.22 -9.23
CA GLU A 179 -11.48 11.69 -9.20
C GLU A 179 -11.71 12.23 -7.78
N ALA A 180 -12.65 11.64 -7.04
CA ALA A 180 -12.90 12.00 -5.65
C ALA A 180 -11.69 11.70 -4.75
N HIS A 181 -11.09 10.51 -4.91
CA HIS A 181 -9.86 10.12 -4.21
C HIS A 181 -8.70 11.06 -4.51
N TYR A 182 -8.48 11.41 -5.78
CA TYR A 182 -7.42 12.34 -6.17
C TYR A 182 -7.60 13.68 -5.45
N ARG A 183 -8.80 14.28 -5.53
CA ARG A 183 -9.08 15.56 -4.87
C ARG A 183 -8.95 15.48 -3.36
N ALA A 184 -9.40 14.38 -2.75
CA ALA A 184 -9.29 14.16 -1.32
C ALA A 184 -7.82 14.07 -0.86
N CYS A 185 -6.97 13.36 -1.61
CA CYS A 185 -5.53 13.29 -1.35
C CYS A 185 -4.86 14.66 -1.48
N LEU A 186 -5.14 15.42 -2.55
CA LEU A 186 -4.64 16.80 -2.70
C LEU A 186 -5.06 17.70 -1.55
N TYR A 187 -6.33 17.63 -1.12
CA TYR A 187 -6.82 18.40 0.02
C TYR A 187 -6.12 18.00 1.32
N ALA A 188 -5.94 16.70 1.55
CA ALA A 188 -5.30 16.15 2.73
C ALA A 188 -3.81 16.57 2.85
N GLY A 189 -3.18 16.93 1.73
CA GLY A 189 -1.77 17.26 1.63
C GLY A 189 -0.89 16.05 1.33
N ILE A 190 -1.47 14.96 0.80
CA ILE A 190 -0.72 13.82 0.28
C ILE A 190 -0.09 14.23 -1.05
N ASN A 191 1.18 13.88 -1.24
CA ASN A 191 1.95 14.10 -2.46
C ASN A 191 1.57 13.09 -3.55
N ILE A 192 0.29 13.06 -3.89
CA ILE A 192 -0.23 12.29 -5.02
C ILE A 192 0.26 12.92 -6.33
N SER A 193 0.96 12.15 -7.15
CA SER A 193 1.60 12.64 -8.38
C SER A 193 0.83 12.34 -9.66
N GLY A 194 -0.13 11.42 -9.61
CA GLY A 194 -0.93 11.07 -10.78
C GLY A 194 -1.88 9.90 -10.52
N THR A 195 -2.66 9.60 -11.57
CA THR A 195 -3.57 8.45 -11.63
C THR A 195 -3.77 8.00 -13.07
N ASN A 196 -4.07 6.72 -13.28
CA ASN A 196 -4.46 6.16 -14.58
C ASN A 196 -5.47 5.02 -14.42
N ALA A 197 -6.29 4.79 -15.46
CA ALA A 197 -7.03 3.56 -15.59
C ALA A 197 -6.06 2.45 -16.03
N GLU A 198 -6.10 1.31 -15.34
CA GLU A 198 -5.19 0.19 -15.59
C GLU A 198 -5.73 -0.75 -16.68
N VAL A 199 -4.94 -1.78 -17.01
CA VAL A 199 -5.22 -2.71 -18.11
C VAL A 199 -6.49 -3.55 -17.88
N MET A 200 -6.72 -4.01 -16.66
CA MET A 200 -7.95 -4.76 -16.33
C MET A 200 -9.11 -3.77 -16.15
N PRO A 201 -10.28 -4.03 -16.75
CA PRO A 201 -11.44 -3.17 -16.58
C PRO A 201 -11.89 -3.11 -15.12
N GLY A 202 -11.99 -1.90 -14.56
CA GLY A 202 -12.28 -1.68 -13.13
C GLY A 202 -11.03 -1.65 -12.24
N GLN A 203 -9.85 -1.89 -12.79
CA GLN A 203 -8.56 -1.66 -12.14
C GLN A 203 -8.07 -0.23 -12.41
N TRP A 204 -7.42 0.34 -11.43
CA TRP A 204 -6.93 1.72 -11.43
C TRP A 204 -5.59 1.80 -10.71
N GLU A 205 -4.89 2.90 -10.94
CA GLU A 205 -3.64 3.22 -10.28
C GLU A 205 -3.65 4.67 -9.79
N PHE A 206 -3.02 4.90 -8.63
CA PHE A 206 -2.58 6.22 -8.20
C PHE A 206 -1.12 6.18 -7.79
N GLN A 207 -0.40 7.27 -8.03
CA GLN A 207 1.01 7.38 -7.69
C GLN A 207 1.19 8.35 -6.52
N VAL A 208 2.00 7.97 -5.52
CA VAL A 208 2.40 8.84 -4.41
C VAL A 208 3.91 9.03 -4.45
N GLY A 209 4.36 10.28 -4.42
CA GLY A 209 5.76 10.67 -4.38
C GLY A 209 6.18 11.62 -5.51
N PRO A 210 7.43 12.12 -5.48
CA PRO A 210 8.52 11.63 -4.64
C PRO A 210 8.38 11.98 -3.15
N CYS A 211 8.52 11.00 -2.26
CA CYS A 211 8.54 11.16 -0.81
C CYS A 211 9.90 10.76 -0.25
N GLU A 212 10.42 11.49 0.74
CA GLU A 212 11.72 11.20 1.35
C GLU A 212 11.59 10.27 2.57
N GLY A 213 12.31 9.16 2.54
CA GLY A 213 12.42 8.23 3.66
C GLY A 213 11.07 7.75 4.20
N ILE A 214 10.82 7.98 5.50
CA ILE A 214 9.65 7.44 6.21
C ILE A 214 8.32 8.00 5.70
N SER A 215 8.33 9.21 5.12
CA SER A 215 7.13 9.87 4.62
C SER A 215 6.43 9.08 3.50
N MET A 216 7.17 8.29 2.72
CA MET A 216 6.58 7.43 1.69
C MET A 216 5.56 6.44 2.28
N GLY A 217 5.92 5.79 3.40
CA GLY A 217 5.01 4.88 4.07
C GLY A 217 3.84 5.60 4.72
N ASP A 218 4.11 6.74 5.36
CA ASP A 218 3.08 7.56 6.01
C ASP A 218 2.01 8.00 5.00
N GLU A 219 2.44 8.53 3.85
CA GLU A 219 1.56 9.07 2.83
C GLU A 219 0.82 7.97 2.05
N LEU A 220 1.47 6.84 1.71
CA LEU A 220 0.77 5.77 0.99
C LEU A 220 -0.30 5.10 1.86
N TRP A 221 -0.02 4.85 3.15
CA TRP A 221 -1.04 4.31 4.05
C TRP A 221 -2.23 5.25 4.20
N MET A 222 -1.98 6.56 4.27
CA MET A 222 -3.06 7.56 4.32
C MET A 222 -3.80 7.70 3.00
N ALA A 223 -3.13 7.56 1.86
CA ALA A 223 -3.78 7.52 0.55
C ALA A 223 -4.69 6.30 0.40
N ARG A 224 -4.27 5.13 0.93
CA ARG A 224 -5.10 3.92 1.02
C ARG A 224 -6.30 4.11 1.95
N PHE A 225 -6.12 4.75 3.10
CA PHE A 225 -7.22 5.08 4.00
C PHE A 225 -8.29 5.92 3.30
N ILE A 226 -7.85 6.98 2.62
CA ILE A 226 -8.74 7.87 1.87
C ILE A 226 -9.42 7.10 0.72
N LEU A 227 -8.70 6.22 0.02
CA LEU A 227 -9.30 5.37 -1.03
C LEU A 227 -10.44 4.52 -0.46
N HIS A 228 -10.23 3.83 0.66
CA HIS A 228 -11.26 3.01 1.27
C HIS A 228 -12.46 3.83 1.76
N LYS A 229 -12.22 5.00 2.35
CA LYS A 229 -13.30 5.91 2.79
C LYS A 229 -14.11 6.49 1.64
N VAL A 230 -13.44 6.88 0.54
CA VAL A 230 -14.15 7.31 -0.69
C VAL A 230 -14.94 6.14 -1.27
N ALA A 231 -14.34 4.96 -1.42
CA ALA A 231 -15.00 3.76 -1.91
C ALA A 231 -16.25 3.39 -1.08
N GLU A 232 -16.18 3.55 0.25
CA GLU A 232 -17.30 3.38 1.18
C GLU A 232 -18.48 4.32 0.86
N GLU A 233 -18.21 5.59 0.52
CA GLU A 233 -19.26 6.55 0.15
C GLU A 233 -19.99 6.16 -1.15
N PHE A 234 -19.28 5.51 -2.08
CA PHE A 234 -19.83 4.98 -3.33
C PHE A 234 -20.38 3.55 -3.20
N GLY A 235 -20.26 2.92 -2.04
CA GLY A 235 -20.73 1.55 -1.80
C GLY A 235 -20.00 0.51 -2.64
N VAL A 236 -18.70 0.70 -2.85
CA VAL A 236 -17.80 -0.23 -3.56
C VAL A 236 -16.64 -0.64 -2.67
N VAL A 237 -16.01 -1.76 -2.99
CA VAL A 237 -14.82 -2.26 -2.29
C VAL A 237 -13.58 -1.98 -3.13
N ALA A 238 -12.60 -1.27 -2.58
CA ALA A 238 -11.27 -1.16 -3.18
C ALA A 238 -10.40 -2.33 -2.71
N SER A 239 -10.07 -3.26 -3.61
CA SER A 239 -9.21 -4.41 -3.31
C SER A 239 -7.76 -4.10 -3.67
N LEU A 240 -6.86 -4.40 -2.71
CA LEU A 240 -5.41 -4.37 -2.91
C LEU A 240 -4.85 -5.78 -3.17
N ASP A 241 -5.68 -6.78 -3.45
CA ASP A 241 -5.21 -8.13 -3.76
C ASP A 241 -4.37 -8.14 -5.06
N PRO A 242 -3.19 -8.79 -5.10
CA PRO A 242 -2.32 -8.75 -6.28
C PRO A 242 -2.83 -9.51 -7.51
N LYS A 243 -3.85 -10.36 -7.36
CA LYS A 243 -4.43 -11.11 -8.47
C LYS A 243 -5.93 -11.35 -8.19
N PRO A 244 -6.77 -10.30 -8.27
CA PRO A 244 -8.15 -10.35 -7.82
C PRO A 244 -8.99 -11.29 -8.69
N ILE A 245 -8.66 -11.40 -9.98
CA ILE A 245 -9.29 -12.32 -10.93
C ILE A 245 -8.24 -13.25 -11.53
N LYS A 246 -8.51 -14.56 -11.49
CA LYS A 246 -7.66 -15.59 -12.08
C LYS A 246 -7.77 -15.58 -13.61
N GLY A 247 -6.72 -16.05 -14.28
CA GLY A 247 -6.68 -16.18 -15.74
C GLY A 247 -6.01 -14.99 -16.43
N ASP A 248 -6.45 -14.71 -17.66
CA ASP A 248 -5.91 -13.71 -18.58
C ASP A 248 -6.37 -12.27 -18.25
N TRP A 249 -6.25 -11.92 -16.98
CA TRP A 249 -6.52 -10.60 -16.44
C TRP A 249 -5.28 -10.12 -15.70
N ASN A 250 -4.93 -8.83 -15.81
CA ASN A 250 -3.76 -8.30 -15.12
C ASN A 250 -3.86 -8.51 -13.60
N GLY A 251 -2.70 -8.63 -12.97
CA GLY A 251 -2.61 -8.51 -11.51
C GLY A 251 -2.46 -7.06 -11.09
N ALA A 252 -2.36 -6.82 -9.79
CA ALA A 252 -2.14 -5.52 -9.19
C ALA A 252 -0.76 -5.44 -8.50
N GLY A 253 0.07 -4.49 -8.93
CA GLY A 253 1.38 -4.20 -8.36
C GLY A 253 1.39 -3.02 -7.39
N CYS A 254 2.54 -2.83 -6.72
CA CYS A 254 2.88 -1.56 -6.09
C CYS A 254 4.29 -1.13 -6.49
N HIS A 255 4.51 -0.81 -7.77
CA HIS A 255 5.87 -0.54 -8.26
C HIS A 255 6.50 0.59 -7.44
N THR A 256 7.76 0.39 -7.05
CA THR A 256 8.47 1.31 -6.17
C THR A 256 9.65 1.90 -6.89
N ASN A 257 9.51 3.17 -7.27
CA ASN A 257 10.57 3.99 -7.82
C ASN A 257 11.51 4.42 -6.70
N PHE A 258 12.82 4.30 -6.88
CA PHE A 258 13.81 4.61 -5.84
C PHE A 258 15.02 5.39 -6.39
N SER A 259 15.46 6.39 -5.64
CA SER A 259 16.73 7.08 -5.86
C SER A 259 17.37 7.59 -4.57
N THR A 260 18.69 7.71 -4.56
CA THR A 260 19.44 8.52 -3.57
C THR A 260 19.92 9.83 -4.21
N GLU A 261 20.44 10.77 -3.43
CA GLU A 261 21.00 12.02 -3.98
C GLU A 261 22.06 11.75 -5.05
N LYS A 262 22.95 10.76 -4.84
CA LYS A 262 23.98 10.37 -5.81
C LYS A 262 23.41 9.82 -7.12
N MET A 263 22.27 9.14 -7.08
CA MET A 263 21.61 8.62 -8.29
C MET A 263 21.00 9.76 -9.13
N ARG A 264 20.64 10.88 -8.50
CA ARG A 264 19.94 12.01 -9.15
C ARG A 264 20.88 13.05 -9.77
N ILE A 265 22.17 13.01 -9.47
CA ILE A 265 23.19 13.93 -10.01
C ILE A 265 23.99 13.28 -11.15
N ASP A 266 24.85 14.05 -11.81
CA ASP A 266 25.65 13.57 -12.93
C ASP A 266 26.54 12.37 -12.53
N GLY A 267 26.55 11.33 -13.37
CA GLY A 267 27.18 10.04 -13.07
C GLY A 267 26.28 9.05 -12.30
N GLY A 268 25.07 9.48 -11.92
CA GLY A 268 24.15 8.70 -11.09
C GLY A 268 23.68 7.36 -11.69
N TYR A 269 23.78 7.16 -13.01
CA TYR A 269 23.45 5.87 -13.64
C TYR A 269 24.28 4.71 -13.09
N GLN A 270 25.57 4.93 -12.78
CA GLN A 270 26.42 3.88 -12.21
C GLN A 270 25.99 3.50 -10.79
N GLU A 271 25.55 4.49 -9.99
CA GLU A 271 25.00 4.27 -8.65
C GLU A 271 23.69 3.46 -8.72
N ILE A 272 22.85 3.72 -9.73
CA ILE A 272 21.64 2.94 -10.01
C ILE A 272 22.00 1.49 -10.33
N VAL A 273 22.91 1.25 -11.28
CA VAL A 273 23.32 -0.11 -11.65
C VAL A 273 23.96 -0.85 -10.46
N SER A 274 24.76 -0.16 -9.64
CA SER A 274 25.33 -0.73 -8.41
C SER A 274 24.25 -1.15 -7.41
N ALA A 275 23.23 -0.32 -7.19
CA ALA A 275 22.10 -0.68 -6.33
C ALA A 275 21.32 -1.89 -6.87
N ILE A 276 21.12 -1.97 -8.18
CA ILE A 276 20.45 -3.11 -8.83
C ILE A 276 21.27 -4.40 -8.67
N ASP A 277 22.59 -4.34 -8.79
CA ASP A 277 23.48 -5.48 -8.53
C ASP A 277 23.34 -5.98 -7.08
N LYS A 278 23.26 -5.08 -6.09
CA LYS A 278 22.98 -5.45 -4.69
C LYS A 278 21.61 -6.12 -4.55
N LEU A 279 20.56 -5.59 -5.19
CA LEU A 279 19.22 -6.17 -5.18
C LEU A 279 19.16 -7.57 -5.79
N SER A 280 19.95 -7.82 -6.85
CA SER A 280 20.00 -9.13 -7.52
C SER A 280 20.43 -10.26 -6.58
N LYS A 281 21.30 -9.94 -5.61
CA LYS A 281 21.85 -10.88 -4.63
C LYS A 281 20.90 -11.16 -3.45
N ALA A 282 19.82 -10.40 -3.33
CA ALA A 282 18.85 -10.50 -2.24
C ALA A 282 17.41 -10.70 -2.75
N HIS A 283 17.23 -11.22 -3.97
CA HIS A 283 15.91 -11.31 -4.60
C HIS A 283 14.88 -12.05 -3.74
N ARG A 284 15.20 -13.25 -3.25
CA ARG A 284 14.28 -14.06 -2.45
C ARG A 284 13.95 -13.42 -1.12
N GLU A 285 14.91 -12.73 -0.52
CA GLU A 285 14.69 -11.97 0.69
C GLU A 285 13.71 -10.83 0.46
N HIS A 286 13.88 -10.05 -0.62
CA HIS A 286 12.98 -8.96 -0.97
C HIS A 286 11.55 -9.46 -1.23
N ILE A 287 11.37 -10.56 -1.97
CA ILE A 287 10.02 -11.15 -2.20
C ILE A 287 9.29 -11.39 -0.87
N ALA A 288 9.97 -11.83 0.19
CA ALA A 288 9.35 -12.05 1.49
C ALA A 288 8.97 -10.78 2.28
N TYR A 289 9.42 -9.61 1.85
CA TYR A 289 9.00 -8.31 2.39
C TYR A 289 7.94 -7.63 1.50
N TYR A 290 7.69 -8.16 0.31
CA TYR A 290 6.94 -7.50 -0.76
C TYR A 290 5.46 -7.89 -0.80
N ASP A 291 5.02 -8.74 0.13
CA ASP A 291 3.63 -8.90 0.56
C ASP A 291 3.59 -9.34 2.04
N PRO A 292 2.46 -9.13 2.73
CA PRO A 292 2.24 -9.52 4.13
C PRO A 292 2.40 -11.02 4.40
N SER A 293 2.10 -11.85 3.39
CA SER A 293 2.13 -13.31 3.45
C SER A 293 3.52 -13.89 3.12
N GLY A 294 4.56 -13.07 2.99
CA GLY A 294 5.94 -13.53 2.83
C GLY A 294 6.29 -14.06 1.42
N GLY A 295 5.59 -13.60 0.39
CA GLY A 295 5.78 -13.98 -1.02
C GLY A 295 4.59 -14.72 -1.61
N ILE A 296 3.72 -15.26 -0.75
CA ILE A 296 2.68 -16.23 -1.10
C ILE A 296 1.55 -15.59 -1.91
N ASP A 297 1.16 -14.36 -1.60
CA ASP A 297 0.16 -13.64 -2.39
C ASP A 297 0.71 -13.29 -3.78
N ASN A 298 1.96 -12.86 -3.81
CA ASN A 298 2.62 -12.38 -5.00
C ASN A 298 2.93 -13.52 -6.00
N GLU A 299 3.00 -14.79 -5.55
CA GLU A 299 3.09 -15.97 -6.43
C GLU A 299 1.97 -16.00 -7.48
N ARG A 300 0.79 -15.48 -7.14
CA ARG A 300 -0.38 -15.45 -8.04
C ARG A 300 -0.23 -14.41 -9.15
N ARG A 301 0.64 -13.41 -8.95
CA ARG A 301 0.85 -12.27 -9.86
C ARG A 301 2.14 -12.40 -10.67
N LEU A 302 3.26 -12.69 -10.02
CA LEU A 302 4.60 -12.72 -10.63
C LEU A 302 4.86 -14.04 -11.38
N THR A 303 4.18 -14.21 -12.51
CA THR A 303 4.21 -15.47 -13.28
C THR A 303 5.09 -15.40 -14.53
N GLY A 304 5.68 -14.25 -14.86
CA GLY A 304 6.34 -14.04 -16.16
C GLY A 304 5.40 -13.67 -17.30
N HIS A 305 4.08 -13.57 -17.02
CA HIS A 305 3.04 -13.20 -17.98
C HIS A 305 2.40 -11.86 -17.58
N HIS A 306 1.63 -11.26 -18.50
CA HIS A 306 0.95 -9.98 -18.27
C HIS A 306 1.87 -8.87 -17.76
N GLU A 307 3.03 -8.70 -18.42
CA GLU A 307 4.03 -7.67 -18.09
C GLU A 307 4.61 -7.77 -16.67
N THR A 308 4.67 -8.98 -16.11
CA THR A 308 5.34 -9.25 -14.84
C THR A 308 6.57 -10.14 -15.04
N ALA A 309 7.55 -10.02 -14.14
CA ALA A 309 8.65 -10.98 -14.04
C ALA A 309 8.19 -12.28 -13.34
N SER A 310 8.94 -13.37 -13.50
CA SER A 310 8.76 -14.56 -12.67
C SER A 310 9.17 -14.27 -11.22
N ILE A 311 8.44 -14.81 -10.25
CA ILE A 311 8.79 -14.71 -8.82
C ILE A 311 10.10 -15.42 -8.45
N SER A 312 10.59 -16.33 -9.30
CA SER A 312 11.80 -17.12 -9.02
C SER A 312 13.08 -16.49 -9.56
N GLU A 313 12.97 -15.58 -10.52
CA GLU A 313 14.11 -15.06 -11.28
C GLU A 313 14.22 -13.55 -11.11
N PHE A 314 15.43 -13.08 -10.83
CA PHE A 314 15.73 -11.66 -10.86
C PHE A 314 16.19 -11.26 -12.27
N SER A 315 15.61 -10.19 -12.80
CA SER A 315 16.04 -9.57 -14.05
C SER A 315 15.97 -8.05 -13.95
N TYR A 316 16.78 -7.37 -14.75
CA TYR A 316 16.63 -5.93 -14.95
C TYR A 316 16.83 -5.55 -16.40
N GLY A 317 16.28 -4.40 -16.82
CA GLY A 317 16.49 -3.89 -18.17
C GLY A 317 15.96 -2.48 -18.36
N VAL A 318 16.53 -1.80 -19.36
CA VAL A 318 16.05 -0.46 -19.73
C VAL A 318 14.73 -0.59 -20.47
N ALA A 319 13.72 0.17 -20.00
CA ALA A 319 12.37 0.18 -20.54
C ALA A 319 11.69 -1.21 -20.64
N SER A 320 12.18 -2.21 -19.88
CA SER A 320 11.64 -3.58 -19.90
C SER A 320 10.54 -3.73 -18.84
N ARG A 321 9.27 -3.77 -19.28
CA ARG A 321 8.12 -3.95 -18.37
C ARG A 321 8.06 -5.34 -17.75
N GLY A 322 8.58 -6.37 -18.43
CA GLY A 322 8.64 -7.74 -17.92
C GLY A 322 9.83 -8.05 -17.00
N ALA A 323 10.67 -7.07 -16.69
CA ALA A 323 11.81 -7.26 -15.79
C ALA A 323 11.41 -7.07 -14.32
N SER A 324 12.19 -7.65 -13.40
CA SER A 324 12.00 -7.39 -11.96
C SER A 324 12.28 -5.94 -11.61
N ILE A 325 13.38 -5.40 -12.13
CA ILE A 325 13.75 -3.99 -12.01
C ILE A 325 13.79 -3.34 -13.40
N ARG A 326 13.09 -2.23 -13.57
CA ARG A 326 13.12 -1.45 -14.81
C ARG A 326 13.91 -0.17 -14.59
N ILE A 327 14.79 0.15 -15.52
CA ILE A 327 15.40 1.47 -15.61
C ILE A 327 14.58 2.27 -16.64
N PRO A 328 13.98 3.41 -16.28
CA PRO A 328 13.28 4.25 -17.25
C PRO A 328 14.20 4.65 -18.40
N ARG A 329 13.65 4.73 -19.62
CA ARG A 329 14.43 5.16 -20.80
C ARG A 329 15.02 6.57 -20.60
N GLN A 330 14.29 7.46 -19.96
CA GLN A 330 14.77 8.81 -19.66
C GLN A 330 15.98 8.79 -18.72
N THR A 331 15.99 7.92 -17.69
CA THR A 331 17.14 7.72 -16.80
C THR A 331 18.39 7.25 -17.56
N GLU A 332 18.22 6.36 -18.54
CA GLU A 332 19.33 5.94 -19.41
C GLU A 332 19.83 7.11 -20.28
N VAL A 333 18.92 7.86 -20.91
CA VAL A 333 19.31 9.01 -21.76
C VAL A 333 20.05 10.08 -20.95
N ASP A 334 19.54 10.43 -19.77
CA ASP A 334 20.11 11.48 -18.92
C ASP A 334 21.32 11.01 -18.11
N GLN A 335 21.59 9.70 -18.08
CA GLN A 335 22.63 9.06 -17.26
C GLN A 335 22.52 9.35 -15.75
N LYS A 336 21.31 9.64 -15.27
CA LYS A 336 20.95 9.88 -13.86
C LYS A 336 19.44 9.80 -13.67
N GLY A 337 18.98 9.59 -12.44
CA GLY A 337 17.55 9.54 -12.10
C GLY A 337 17.22 8.51 -11.03
N TYR A 338 16.36 7.56 -11.38
CA TYR A 338 15.84 6.50 -10.50
C TYR A 338 15.69 5.17 -11.24
N PHE A 339 15.51 4.08 -10.50
CA PHE A 339 15.02 2.80 -11.03
C PHE A 339 13.66 2.44 -10.42
N GLU A 340 12.93 1.55 -11.09
CA GLU A 340 11.60 1.07 -10.71
C GLU A 340 11.69 -0.41 -10.29
N ASP A 341 11.42 -0.71 -9.02
CA ASP A 341 11.24 -2.09 -8.55
C ASP A 341 9.79 -2.53 -8.79
N ARG A 342 9.58 -3.46 -9.73
CA ARG A 342 8.25 -3.92 -10.16
C ARG A 342 7.73 -5.13 -9.38
N ARG A 343 8.52 -5.62 -8.43
CA ARG A 343 8.23 -6.83 -7.65
C ARG A 343 7.24 -6.63 -6.50
N PRO A 344 7.07 -5.46 -5.84
CA PRO A 344 6.11 -5.34 -4.74
C PRO A 344 4.66 -5.64 -5.17
N SER A 345 3.94 -6.36 -4.33
CA SER A 345 2.51 -6.63 -4.47
C SER A 345 1.69 -5.36 -4.17
N SER A 346 0.49 -5.23 -4.74
CA SER A 346 -0.45 -4.14 -4.40
C SER A 346 -0.83 -4.09 -2.91
N ASN A 347 -0.82 -5.22 -2.20
CA ASN A 347 -1.09 -5.29 -0.75
C ASN A 347 0.17 -5.14 0.13
N CYS A 348 1.33 -4.81 -0.45
CA CYS A 348 2.56 -4.68 0.33
C CYS A 348 2.43 -3.60 1.41
N ASP A 349 3.15 -3.78 2.52
CA ASP A 349 3.36 -2.69 3.47
C ASP A 349 4.52 -1.78 2.97
N PRO A 350 4.27 -0.50 2.65
CA PRO A 350 5.32 0.40 2.17
C PRO A 350 6.46 0.58 3.16
N TYR A 351 6.24 0.47 4.48
CA TYR A 351 7.35 0.51 5.44
C TYR A 351 8.28 -0.68 5.28
N SER A 352 7.72 -1.87 5.04
CA SER A 352 8.48 -3.10 4.81
C SER A 352 9.28 -3.04 3.50
N VAL A 353 8.66 -2.55 2.43
CA VAL A 353 9.32 -2.42 1.11
C VAL A 353 10.46 -1.41 1.17
N THR A 354 10.19 -0.21 1.66
CA THR A 354 11.19 0.88 1.71
C THR A 354 12.33 0.56 2.69
N ASP A 355 12.06 -0.07 3.84
CA ASP A 355 13.11 -0.59 4.76
C ASP A 355 14.04 -1.57 4.04
N ALA A 356 13.48 -2.55 3.33
CA ALA A 356 14.24 -3.56 2.63
C ALA A 356 15.15 -2.95 1.54
N ILE A 357 14.60 -2.02 0.73
CA ILE A 357 15.37 -1.33 -0.31
C ILE A 357 16.54 -0.55 0.28
N VAL A 358 16.33 0.26 1.31
CA VAL A 358 17.42 1.05 1.93
C VAL A 358 18.47 0.15 2.58
N ARG A 359 18.05 -0.90 3.30
CA ARG A 359 19.00 -1.82 3.93
C ARG A 359 19.91 -2.52 2.93
N THR A 360 19.36 -2.91 1.79
CA THR A 360 20.11 -3.59 0.72
C THR A 360 20.95 -2.62 -0.10
N CYS A 361 20.40 -1.47 -0.51
CA CYS A 361 21.08 -0.57 -1.44
C CYS A 361 22.05 0.38 -0.74
N CYS A 362 21.71 0.84 0.47
CA CYS A 362 22.37 1.97 1.13
C CYS A 362 23.20 1.59 2.35
N LEU A 363 22.80 0.56 3.11
CA LEU A 363 23.41 0.23 4.40
C LEU A 363 24.24 -1.06 4.39
N ASP A 364 24.46 -1.67 3.23
CA ASP A 364 25.26 -2.89 3.01
C ASP A 364 24.98 -4.00 4.06
N VAL A 365 23.70 -4.17 4.42
CA VAL A 365 23.30 -5.18 5.40
C VAL A 365 23.56 -6.56 4.80
N LYS A 366 24.40 -7.37 5.45
CA LYS A 366 24.82 -8.70 4.96
C LYS A 366 23.67 -9.61 4.51
N LYS A 367 22.54 -9.58 5.23
CA LYS A 367 21.33 -10.33 4.87
C LYS A 367 20.09 -9.74 5.52
N LEU A 368 18.98 -9.70 4.78
CA LEU A 368 17.65 -9.47 5.35
C LEU A 368 17.18 -10.73 6.10
N SER A 369 16.27 -10.55 7.06
CA SER A 369 15.88 -11.64 7.99
C SER A 369 14.78 -12.57 7.48
N LYS A 370 14.00 -12.15 6.47
CA LYS A 370 12.95 -12.97 5.85
C LYS A 370 13.47 -13.50 4.51
N VAL A 371 13.07 -14.71 4.13
CA VAL A 371 13.42 -15.35 2.86
C VAL A 371 12.19 -16.05 2.30
N TYR A 372 11.84 -15.76 1.06
CA TYR A 372 10.70 -16.36 0.39
C TYR A 372 10.91 -17.87 0.20
N THR A 373 9.89 -18.65 0.56
CA THR A 373 9.80 -20.09 0.31
C THR A 373 8.52 -20.36 -0.49
N PRO A 374 8.61 -20.91 -1.72
CA PRO A 374 7.43 -21.19 -2.54
C PRO A 374 6.41 -22.09 -1.86
N LEU A 375 5.12 -21.88 -2.09
CA LEU A 375 4.01 -22.67 -1.52
C LEU A 375 4.21 -24.19 -1.67
N ARG A 376 4.60 -24.65 -2.86
CA ARG A 376 4.85 -26.08 -3.11
C ARG A 376 5.98 -26.62 -2.25
N ALA A 377 7.03 -25.84 -2.02
CA ALA A 377 8.14 -26.23 -1.15
C ALA A 377 7.74 -26.18 0.33
N GLN A 378 6.90 -25.23 0.72
CA GLN A 378 6.39 -25.11 2.08
C GLN A 378 5.50 -26.30 2.44
N ALA A 379 4.55 -26.68 1.57
CA ALA A 379 3.69 -27.85 1.77
C ALA A 379 4.47 -29.16 1.93
N VAL A 380 5.57 -29.33 1.18
CA VAL A 380 6.45 -30.50 1.34
C VAL A 380 7.18 -30.47 2.68
N ARG A 381 7.67 -29.30 3.14
CA ARG A 381 8.33 -29.18 4.45
C ARG A 381 7.37 -29.46 5.59
N ASP A 382 6.15 -28.93 5.52
CA ASP A 382 5.13 -29.13 6.55
C ASP A 382 4.73 -30.60 6.61
N ALA A 383 4.56 -31.27 5.46
CA ALA A 383 4.28 -32.70 5.40
C ALA A 383 5.43 -33.57 5.97
N ILE A 384 6.70 -33.20 5.73
CA ILE A 384 7.85 -33.89 6.34
C ILE A 384 7.87 -33.69 7.85
N LYS A 385 7.58 -32.47 8.32
CA LYS A 385 7.56 -32.15 9.75
C LYS A 385 6.44 -32.89 10.48
N GLU A 386 5.23 -32.93 9.91
CA GLU A 386 4.13 -33.74 10.45
C GLU A 386 4.45 -35.25 10.44
N GLN A 387 5.19 -35.75 9.46
CA GLN A 387 5.66 -37.14 9.46
C GLN A 387 6.70 -37.40 10.54
N GLN A 388 7.61 -36.47 10.81
CA GLN A 388 8.62 -36.59 11.87
C GLN A 388 7.97 -36.53 13.26
N GLU A 389 7.04 -35.60 13.49
CA GLU A 389 6.29 -35.50 14.74
C GLU A 389 5.49 -36.78 15.04
N LYS A 390 4.98 -37.48 14.00
CA LYS A 390 4.32 -38.79 14.14
C LYS A 390 5.26 -39.98 14.35
N ILE A 391 6.56 -39.83 14.10
CA ILE A 391 7.58 -40.87 14.36
C ILE A 391 8.16 -40.71 15.77
N ASP A 392 8.14 -39.49 16.30
CA ASP A 392 8.61 -39.17 17.65
C ASP A 392 7.52 -39.37 18.74
N GLU A 393 6.26 -39.62 18.35
CA GLU A 393 5.16 -40.16 19.19
C GLU A 393 5.11 -41.69 19.15
#